data_AF-A0A9N7NWH0-F1
#
_entry.id   AF-A0A9N7NWH0-F1
#
_cell.length_a   1.000
_cell.length_b   1.000
_cell.length_c   1.000
_cell.angle_alpha   90.00
_cell.angle_beta   90.00
_cell.angle_gamma   90.00
#
_symmetry.space_group_name_H-M   'P 1'
#
loop_
_entity.id
_entity.type
_entity.pdbx_description
1 polymer ?
#
loop_
_entity_poly.entity_id
_entity_poly.type
_entity_poly.pdbx_seq_one_letter_code
_entity_poly.pdbx_strand_id
1 'polypeptide(L)'
;MTDLQALRGKSRDWDSRGWTAVEHDHRPVPHRSRGRLRESQERKARMSTTKSMLIVIVVLAVLSLDANAYDAEPLQDFCVGVNDSDASVLVNGKICKDPATVTSNDFFFSGLNEAGNITSPFGTKVTAVFVNQLPALNTLGISMVRIDFAPEGANPPHVHPHASEILLVLEGTLYAGFISSNPPNAADENKLYSKVLNPGDIFLFPKGLIHFQYNLGSTNAVAIAALSSQNPGVVTLSKAVFGSQPSVLPDLLTRSYQLDGKTINRLLSLEWIGTA
;
A
#
# COMPACT_ATOMS: atom_id res chain seq x y z
N MET A 1 -36.99 -9.74 -50.03
CA MET A 1 -38.30 -10.32 -49.66
C MET A 1 -38.77 -9.54 -48.44
N THR A 2 -39.48 -8.44 -48.70
CA THR A 2 -40.94 -8.24 -48.44
C THR A 2 -41.18 -8.09 -46.94
N ASP A 3 -41.65 -6.93 -46.44
CA ASP A 3 -43.02 -6.47 -46.71
C ASP A 3 -43.24 -4.95 -46.76
N LEU A 4 -44.29 -4.63 -47.52
CA LEU A 4 -44.90 -3.34 -47.86
C LEU A 4 -46.07 -3.00 -46.90
N GLN A 5 -46.61 -1.78 -47.11
CA GLN A 5 -47.97 -1.26 -46.81
C GLN A 5 -48.05 -0.24 -45.67
N ALA A 6 -48.85 0.84 -45.70
CA ALA A 6 -49.77 1.45 -46.67
C ALA A 6 -50.26 2.81 -46.07
N LEU A 7 -50.29 3.91 -46.82
CA LEU A 7 -51.44 4.58 -47.48
C LEU A 7 -52.27 5.64 -46.67
N ARG A 8 -52.55 6.75 -47.41
CA ARG A 8 -53.70 7.69 -47.37
C ARG A 8 -53.77 8.71 -46.21
N GLY A 9 -54.16 9.97 -46.38
CA GLY A 9 -54.71 10.74 -47.52
C GLY A 9 -55.60 11.91 -47.01
N LYS A 10 -55.94 12.83 -47.92
CA LYS A 10 -56.94 13.95 -47.87
C LYS A 10 -56.50 15.29 -47.28
N SER A 11 -56.99 16.47 -47.69
CA SER A 11 -57.52 17.08 -48.94
C SER A 11 -58.14 18.43 -48.54
N ARG A 12 -57.93 19.50 -49.35
CA ARG A 12 -58.89 20.63 -49.64
C ARG A 12 -59.35 21.54 -48.47
N ASP A 13 -59.76 22.80 -48.62
CA ASP A 13 -59.95 23.71 -49.75
C ASP A 13 -60.00 25.17 -49.19
N TRP A 14 -59.78 26.11 -50.12
CA TRP A 14 -59.99 27.55 -50.20
C TRP A 14 -61.05 28.24 -49.32
N ASP A 15 -60.81 29.51 -48.95
CA ASP A 15 -61.70 30.61 -49.39
C ASP A 15 -60.99 31.98 -49.40
N SER A 16 -61.44 32.74 -50.39
CA SER A 16 -61.16 34.09 -50.83
C SER A 16 -61.86 35.19 -50.01
N ARG A 17 -61.23 36.36 -49.88
CA ARG A 17 -61.79 37.72 -50.12
C ARG A 17 -60.80 38.83 -49.71
N GLY A 18 -60.83 39.93 -50.48
CA GLY A 18 -59.99 41.14 -50.34
C GLY A 18 -60.06 41.77 -48.94
N TRP A 19 -59.19 42.72 -48.59
CA TRP A 19 -59.38 44.15 -48.85
C TRP A 19 -58.06 44.96 -48.72
N THR A 20 -57.93 45.97 -49.59
CA THR A 20 -57.23 47.28 -49.46
C THR A 20 -55.75 47.34 -49.05
N ALA A 21 -54.93 47.85 -49.97
CA ALA A 21 -53.57 48.29 -49.73
C ALA A 21 -53.52 49.53 -48.81
N VAL A 22 -52.76 49.42 -47.72
CA VAL A 22 -52.29 50.54 -46.90
C VAL A 22 -50.78 50.58 -47.10
N GLU A 23 -50.29 51.66 -47.70
CA GLU A 23 -48.88 51.91 -47.92
C GLU A 23 -48.24 52.33 -46.58
N HIS A 24 -47.52 51.40 -45.96
CA HIS A 24 -46.81 51.64 -44.70
C HIS A 24 -45.37 52.09 -44.98
N ASP A 25 -45.02 53.24 -44.41
CA ASP A 25 -43.68 53.81 -44.32
C ASP A 25 -42.68 52.78 -43.74
N HIS A 26 -41.90 52.15 -44.62
CA HIS A 26 -40.85 51.21 -44.22
C HIS A 26 -39.58 51.96 -43.82
N ARG A 27 -39.49 52.37 -42.56
CA ARG A 27 -38.17 52.57 -41.94
C ARG A 27 -37.51 51.20 -41.72
N PRO A 28 -36.22 51.01 -42.08
CA PRO A 28 -35.54 49.76 -41.85
C PRO A 28 -35.43 49.50 -40.33
N VAL A 29 -36.08 48.42 -39.87
CA VAL A 29 -35.90 47.91 -38.51
C VAL A 29 -34.45 47.41 -38.38
N PRO A 30 -33.68 47.84 -37.35
CA PRO A 30 -32.33 47.32 -37.17
C PRO A 30 -32.40 45.81 -36.97
N HIS A 31 -31.64 45.04 -37.77
CA HIS A 31 -31.57 43.58 -37.65
C HIS A 31 -30.95 43.16 -36.30
N ARG A 32 -31.80 43.08 -35.27
CA ARG A 32 -31.51 42.65 -33.89
C ARG A 32 -31.07 41.18 -33.80
N SER A 33 -31.20 40.42 -34.89
CA SER A 33 -30.86 38.99 -34.98
C SER A 33 -29.35 38.71 -35.07
N ARG A 34 -28.58 39.59 -35.73
CA ARG A 34 -27.11 39.40 -35.89
C ARG A 34 -26.34 39.58 -34.58
N GLY A 35 -26.70 40.55 -33.75
CA GLY A 35 -26.07 40.75 -32.44
C GLY A 35 -26.32 39.58 -31.47
N ARG A 36 -27.53 39.03 -31.48
CA ARG A 36 -27.93 37.90 -30.61
C ARG A 36 -27.21 36.59 -30.97
N LEU A 37 -26.94 36.36 -32.26
CA LEU A 37 -26.16 35.21 -32.74
C LEU A 37 -24.69 35.32 -32.36
N ARG A 38 -24.09 36.51 -32.47
CA ARG A 38 -22.70 36.77 -32.08
C ARG A 38 -22.49 36.59 -30.58
N GLU A 39 -23.38 37.15 -29.75
CA GLU A 39 -23.34 36.92 -28.29
C GLU A 39 -23.50 35.43 -27.92
N SER A 40 -24.34 34.68 -28.64
CA SER A 40 -24.50 33.24 -28.43
C SER A 40 -23.22 32.46 -28.76
N GLN A 41 -22.53 32.83 -29.85
CA GLN A 41 -21.26 32.22 -30.23
C GLN A 41 -20.15 32.56 -29.25
N GLU A 42 -20.05 33.81 -28.80
CA GLU A 42 -19.08 34.25 -27.79
C GLU A 42 -19.32 33.55 -26.44
N ARG A 43 -20.58 33.39 -26.01
CA ARG A 43 -20.93 32.61 -24.81
C ARG A 43 -20.57 31.13 -24.94
N LYS A 44 -20.81 30.51 -26.10
CA LYS A 44 -20.42 29.11 -26.36
C LYS A 44 -18.90 28.93 -26.38
N ALA A 45 -18.18 29.84 -27.02
CA ALA A 45 -16.72 29.83 -27.04
C ALA A 45 -16.14 30.00 -25.63
N ARG A 46 -16.63 30.99 -24.88
CA ARG A 46 -16.20 31.24 -23.48
C ARG A 46 -16.48 30.02 -22.58
N MET A 47 -17.66 29.41 -22.72
CA MET A 47 -18.02 28.19 -21.98
C MET A 47 -17.17 26.97 -22.39
N SER A 48 -16.79 26.84 -23.67
CA SER A 48 -15.87 25.81 -24.15
C SER A 48 -14.46 26.00 -23.58
N THR A 49 -13.93 27.22 -23.59
CA THR A 49 -12.61 27.54 -23.03
C THR A 49 -12.57 27.31 -21.51
N THR A 50 -13.62 27.71 -20.78
CA THR A 50 -13.72 27.44 -19.34
C THR A 50 -13.75 25.94 -19.04
N LYS A 51 -14.48 25.14 -19.82
CA LYS A 51 -14.47 23.67 -19.69
C LYS A 51 -13.09 23.08 -19.96
N SER A 52 -12.40 23.52 -21.02
CA SER A 52 -11.03 23.07 -21.33
C SER A 52 -10.04 23.44 -20.24
N MET A 53 -10.11 24.65 -19.68
CA MET A 53 -9.27 25.05 -18.55
C MET A 53 -9.55 24.22 -17.30
N LEU A 54 -10.83 23.96 -16.99
CA LEU A 54 -11.20 23.12 -15.84
C LEU A 54 -10.65 21.70 -15.98
N ILE A 55 -10.73 21.12 -17.19
CA ILE A 55 -10.18 19.79 -17.49
C ILE A 55 -8.67 19.78 -17.29
N VAL A 56 -7.94 20.78 -17.79
CA VAL A 56 -6.48 20.88 -17.61
C VAL A 56 -6.11 21.00 -16.13
N ILE A 57 -6.84 21.81 -15.36
CA ILE A 57 -6.61 21.95 -13.91
C ILE A 57 -6.84 20.63 -13.18
N VAL A 58 -7.92 19.91 -13.52
CA VAL A 58 -8.21 18.59 -12.92
C VAL A 58 -7.13 17.57 -13.29
N VAL A 59 -6.68 17.55 -14.55
CA VAL A 59 -5.60 16.65 -14.99
C VAL A 59 -4.30 16.96 -14.24
N LEU A 60 -3.92 18.24 -14.13
CA LEU A 60 -2.73 18.64 -13.36
C LEU A 60 -2.85 18.31 -11.87
N ALA A 61 -4.04 18.45 -11.28
CA ALA A 61 -4.27 18.08 -9.88
C ALA A 61 -4.16 16.57 -9.67
N VAL A 62 -4.65 15.75 -10.61
CA VAL A 62 -4.55 14.28 -10.54
C VAL A 62 -3.11 13.79 -10.76
N LEU A 63 -2.35 14.44 -11.65
CA LEU A 63 -0.93 14.13 -11.87
C LEU A 63 -0.02 14.53 -10.70
N SER A 64 -0.50 15.39 -9.79
CA SER A 64 0.24 15.82 -8.60
C SER A 64 0.03 14.91 -7.37
N LEU A 65 -0.78 13.86 -7.49
CA LEU A 65 -1.08 12.95 -6.39
C LEU A 65 -0.11 11.76 -6.39
N ASP A 66 1.12 11.98 -5.94
CA ASP A 66 2.05 10.89 -5.64
C ASP A 66 1.67 10.25 -4.31
N ALA A 67 1.03 9.08 -4.36
CA ALA A 67 0.82 8.24 -3.19
C ALA A 67 2.03 7.29 -3.04
N ASN A 68 3.03 7.72 -2.28
CA ASN A 68 4.17 6.87 -1.95
C ASN A 68 3.79 5.93 -0.79
N ALA A 69 3.85 4.62 -1.06
CA ALA A 69 3.63 3.57 -0.05
C ALA A 69 4.92 3.18 0.70
N TYR A 70 5.95 4.01 0.63
CA TYR A 70 7.25 3.83 1.27
C TYR A 70 7.47 4.92 2.33
N ASP A 71 8.49 4.75 3.17
CA ASP A 71 8.93 5.83 4.05
C ASP A 71 9.20 7.09 3.23
N ALA A 72 8.76 8.25 3.75
CA ALA A 72 8.94 9.52 3.05
C ALA A 72 10.42 9.90 3.00
N GLU A 73 10.86 10.42 1.85
CA GLU A 73 12.21 10.95 1.70
C GLU A 73 12.47 12.08 2.73
N PRO A 74 13.65 12.12 3.35
CA PRO A 74 13.98 13.13 4.33
C PRO A 74 14.07 14.51 3.68
N LEU A 75 13.53 15.53 4.35
CA LEU A 75 13.57 16.94 3.91
C LEU A 75 14.77 17.73 4.49
N GLN A 76 15.57 17.07 5.32
CA GLN A 76 16.76 17.61 6.00
C GLN A 76 17.71 16.45 6.32
N ASP A 77 18.96 16.76 6.65
CA ASP A 77 20.02 15.77 6.89
C ASP A 77 19.65 14.72 7.96
N PHE A 78 18.97 15.15 9.03
CA PHE A 78 18.49 14.24 10.08
C PHE A 78 17.27 14.82 10.82
N CYS A 79 16.46 13.93 11.39
CA CYS A 79 15.37 14.26 12.30
C CYS A 79 15.30 13.17 13.37
N VAL A 80 16.16 13.24 14.37
CA VAL A 80 16.18 12.26 15.48
C VAL A 80 14.81 12.27 16.16
N GLY A 81 14.11 11.14 16.17
CA GLY A 81 12.78 11.05 16.78
C GLY A 81 12.82 11.23 18.30
N VAL A 82 11.80 11.85 18.87
CA VAL A 82 11.57 11.79 20.32
C VAL A 82 10.95 10.45 20.73
N ASN A 83 10.97 10.12 22.02
CA ASN A 83 10.19 9.01 22.55
C ASN A 83 8.70 9.30 22.43
N ASP A 84 7.89 8.28 22.12
CA ASP A 84 6.45 8.47 21.89
C ASP A 84 5.71 8.97 23.14
N SER A 85 6.22 8.67 24.34
CA SER A 85 5.70 9.20 25.61
C SER A 85 5.84 10.72 25.74
N ASP A 86 6.81 11.29 25.03
CA ASP A 86 7.15 12.72 25.08
C ASP A 86 6.52 13.47 23.90
N ALA A 87 5.90 12.75 22.95
CA ALA A 87 5.28 13.33 21.78
C ALA A 87 3.97 14.04 22.16
N SER A 88 3.91 15.36 21.93
CA SER A 88 2.70 16.16 22.18
C SER A 88 1.62 15.98 21.12
N VAL A 89 1.96 15.40 19.97
CA VAL A 89 1.07 15.21 18.81
C VAL A 89 1.38 13.89 18.11
N LEU A 90 0.37 13.31 17.46
CA LEU A 90 0.54 12.14 16.60
C LEU A 90 0.74 12.60 15.17
N VAL A 91 1.82 12.13 14.54
CA VAL A 91 2.19 12.40 13.15
C VAL A 91 2.51 11.09 12.44
N ASN A 92 2.63 11.11 11.11
CA ASN A 92 3.21 9.97 10.39
C ASN A 92 4.71 9.88 10.69
N GLY A 93 5.14 8.82 11.38
CA GLY A 93 6.51 8.69 11.90
C GLY A 93 6.64 9.26 13.31
N LYS A 94 7.68 10.05 13.56
CA LYS A 94 7.93 10.71 14.85
C LYS A 94 8.22 12.19 14.69
N ILE A 95 7.89 12.99 15.71
CA ILE A 95 8.36 14.37 15.80
C ILE A 95 9.86 14.41 16.11
N CYS A 96 10.56 15.41 15.56
CA CYS A 96 12.00 15.55 15.74
C CYS A 96 12.34 16.16 17.11
N LYS A 97 13.42 15.66 17.71
CA LYS A 97 14.19 16.32 18.77
C LYS A 97 14.79 17.63 18.25
N ASP A 98 14.99 18.60 19.15
CA ASP A 98 15.68 19.86 18.82
C ASP A 98 17.10 19.56 18.28
N PRO A 99 17.43 19.94 17.03
CA PRO A 99 18.75 19.70 16.45
C PRO A 99 19.91 20.23 17.29
N ALA A 100 19.72 21.30 18.06
CA ALA A 100 20.75 21.87 18.93
C ALA A 100 21.14 20.95 20.11
N THR A 101 20.30 19.96 20.42
CA THR A 101 20.49 19.00 21.52
C THR A 101 20.92 17.61 21.04
N VAL A 102 21.06 17.43 19.73
CA VAL A 102 21.47 16.17 19.10
C VAL A 102 22.98 15.98 19.26
N THR A 103 23.39 14.74 19.55
CA THR A 103 24.78 14.33 19.76
C THR A 103 25.09 13.05 18.98
N SER A 104 26.37 12.66 18.90
CA SER A 104 26.78 11.40 18.28
C SER A 104 26.10 10.17 18.89
N ASN A 105 25.74 10.23 20.17
CA ASN A 105 25.08 9.12 20.86
C ASN A 105 23.65 8.88 20.35
N ASP A 106 23.00 9.89 19.76
CA ASP A 106 21.67 9.72 19.17
C ASP A 106 21.70 8.86 17.89
N PHE A 107 22.87 8.73 17.25
CA PHE A 107 23.10 7.96 16.01
C PHE A 107 23.78 6.61 16.25
N PHE A 108 23.98 6.22 17.52
CA PHE A 108 24.76 5.05 17.88
C PHE A 108 23.91 3.97 18.55
N PHE A 109 24.09 2.73 18.12
CA PHE A 109 23.51 1.56 18.78
C PHE A 109 24.58 0.48 18.95
N SER A 110 24.67 -0.11 20.14
CA SER A 110 25.58 -1.23 20.45
C SER A 110 24.78 -2.44 20.94
N GLY A 111 25.35 -3.64 20.79
CA GLY A 111 24.78 -4.89 21.34
C GLY A 111 24.42 -5.94 20.29
N LEU A 112 24.42 -5.61 18.99
CA LEU A 112 24.19 -6.60 17.93
C LEU A 112 25.32 -7.64 17.80
N ASN A 113 26.45 -7.45 18.48
CA ASN A 113 27.50 -8.47 18.59
C ASN A 113 27.14 -9.60 19.57
N GLU A 114 26.19 -9.37 20.48
CA GLU A 114 25.79 -10.37 21.48
C GLU A 114 24.60 -11.19 20.98
N ALA A 115 24.62 -12.49 21.27
CA ALA A 115 23.50 -13.37 20.94
C ALA A 115 22.31 -13.07 21.84
N GLY A 116 21.12 -12.96 21.24
CA GLY A 116 19.88 -12.84 21.99
C GLY A 116 19.57 -14.10 22.79
N ASN A 117 18.97 -13.94 23.98
CA ASN A 117 18.50 -15.08 24.77
C ASN A 117 17.26 -15.70 24.12
N ILE A 118 17.38 -16.94 23.63
CA ILE A 118 16.30 -17.67 22.96
C ILE A 118 15.38 -18.28 24.01
N THR A 119 14.27 -17.60 24.28
CA THR A 119 13.19 -18.09 25.17
C THR A 119 11.91 -18.43 24.42
N SER A 120 11.82 -18.05 23.14
CA SER A 120 10.66 -18.31 22.29
C SER A 120 10.53 -19.79 21.95
N PRO A 121 9.30 -20.35 21.91
CA PRO A 121 9.09 -21.73 21.48
C PRO A 121 9.42 -21.96 20.01
N PHE A 122 9.62 -20.90 19.23
CA PHE A 122 10.10 -21.02 17.87
C PHE A 122 11.60 -21.35 17.79
N GLY A 123 12.34 -21.32 18.91
CA GLY A 123 13.79 -21.56 18.90
C GLY A 123 14.58 -20.44 18.23
N THR A 124 14.01 -19.23 18.15
CA THR A 124 14.60 -18.06 17.50
C THR A 124 14.45 -16.84 18.40
N LYS A 125 15.37 -15.89 18.30
CA LYS A 125 15.26 -14.56 18.92
C LYS A 125 15.55 -13.48 17.89
N VAL A 126 14.63 -12.52 17.73
CA VAL A 126 14.86 -11.32 16.92
C VAL A 126 15.20 -10.14 17.84
N THR A 127 16.35 -9.51 17.57
CA THR A 127 16.81 -8.29 18.22
C THR A 127 16.72 -7.15 17.22
N ALA A 128 15.67 -6.35 17.32
CA ALA A 128 15.38 -5.27 16.38
C ALA A 128 16.07 -3.96 16.74
N VAL A 129 16.54 -3.25 15.71
CA VAL A 129 17.03 -1.87 15.76
C VAL A 129 16.19 -1.04 14.80
N PHE A 130 14.95 -0.78 15.22
CA PHE A 130 14.02 0.08 14.51
C PHE A 130 14.07 1.50 15.09
N VAL A 131 13.24 2.40 14.57
CA VAL A 131 13.17 3.80 15.03
C VAL A 131 12.93 3.96 16.53
N ASN A 132 12.34 2.98 17.21
CA ASN A 132 12.14 3.02 18.66
C ASN A 132 13.39 2.63 19.47
N GLN A 133 14.34 1.91 18.86
CA GLN A 133 15.61 1.53 19.49
C GLN A 133 16.75 2.48 19.09
N LEU A 134 16.71 2.99 17.86
CA LEU A 134 17.65 4.00 17.35
C LEU A 134 16.85 5.16 16.73
N PRO A 135 16.49 6.19 17.53
CA PRO A 135 15.61 7.27 17.08
C PRO A 135 16.14 8.10 15.91
N ALA A 136 17.46 8.09 15.67
CA ALA A 136 18.05 8.69 14.48
C ALA A 136 17.62 8.05 13.16
N LEU A 137 17.04 6.84 13.17
CA LEU A 137 16.48 6.23 11.95
C LEU A 137 15.23 6.94 11.42
N ASN A 138 14.63 7.83 12.22
CA ASN A 138 13.45 8.55 11.81
C ASN A 138 13.72 9.39 10.55
N THR A 139 12.82 9.30 9.57
CA THR A 139 12.88 9.87 8.21
C THR A 139 13.89 9.23 7.24
N LEU A 140 14.68 8.24 7.67
CA LEU A 140 15.79 7.71 6.84
C LEU A 140 15.45 6.42 6.06
N GLY A 141 14.25 5.86 6.23
CA GLY A 141 13.77 4.76 5.37
C GLY A 141 14.52 3.44 5.53
N ILE A 142 15.28 3.24 6.61
CA ILE A 142 16.05 2.01 6.84
C ILE A 142 15.98 1.55 8.30
N SER A 143 16.21 0.26 8.51
CA SER A 143 16.41 -0.33 9.84
C SER A 143 17.17 -1.65 9.76
N MET A 144 17.49 -2.25 10.92
CA MET A 144 18.27 -3.49 11.00
C MET A 144 17.72 -4.43 12.09
N VAL A 145 17.95 -5.72 11.92
CA VAL A 145 17.72 -6.75 12.93
C VAL A 145 18.89 -7.72 13.01
N ARG A 146 19.14 -8.26 14.20
CA ARG A 146 19.86 -9.53 14.38
C ARG A 146 18.87 -10.64 14.67
N ILE A 147 19.13 -11.82 14.12
CA ILE A 147 18.33 -13.01 14.35
C ILE A 147 19.25 -14.15 14.78
N ASP A 148 18.99 -14.68 15.96
CA ASP A 148 19.69 -15.84 16.52
C ASP A 148 18.76 -17.05 16.48
N PHE A 149 19.24 -18.18 15.97
CA PHE A 149 18.50 -19.43 15.84
C PHE A 149 19.19 -20.54 16.62
N ALA A 150 18.44 -21.26 17.46
CA ALA A 150 18.84 -22.56 17.99
C ALA A 150 18.79 -23.61 16.87
N PRO A 151 19.35 -24.83 17.06
CA PRO A 151 19.12 -25.94 16.12
C PRO A 151 17.61 -26.15 15.96
N GLU A 152 17.17 -26.35 14.72
CA GLU A 152 15.74 -26.48 14.37
C GLU A 152 14.88 -25.24 14.68
N GLY A 153 15.52 -24.11 15.01
CA GLY A 153 14.84 -22.83 15.23
C GLY A 153 14.20 -22.30 13.95
N ALA A 154 12.95 -21.85 14.05
CA ALA A 154 12.18 -21.27 12.97
C ALA A 154 11.93 -19.77 13.22
N ASN A 155 12.12 -18.94 12.20
CA ASN A 155 11.39 -17.68 12.11
C ASN A 155 10.16 -17.97 11.21
N PRO A 156 8.97 -18.13 11.80
CA PRO A 156 7.81 -18.69 11.12
C PRO A 156 7.36 -17.82 9.93
N PRO A 157 6.50 -18.33 9.03
CA PRO A 157 5.96 -17.52 7.94
C PRO A 157 5.38 -16.18 8.40
N HIS A 158 5.96 -15.10 7.88
CA HIS A 158 5.59 -13.73 8.22
C HIS A 158 5.73 -12.79 7.02
N VAL A 159 5.22 -11.57 7.17
CA VAL A 159 5.40 -10.47 6.20
C VAL A 159 5.82 -9.18 6.89
N HIS A 160 6.58 -8.37 6.16
CA HIS A 160 6.85 -6.97 6.49
C HIS A 160 5.98 -6.09 5.59
N PRO A 161 4.87 -5.50 6.10
CA PRO A 161 3.94 -4.73 5.27
C PRO A 161 4.58 -3.46 4.69
N HIS A 162 5.61 -2.91 5.34
CA HIS A 162 6.18 -1.61 4.97
C HIS A 162 7.59 -1.68 4.36
N ALA A 163 8.26 -2.83 4.38
CA ALA A 163 9.65 -2.94 3.94
C ALA A 163 9.94 -4.21 3.14
N SER A 164 10.89 -4.10 2.21
CA SER A 164 11.68 -5.25 1.75
C SER A 164 12.78 -5.54 2.78
N GLU A 165 13.27 -6.78 2.80
CA GLU A 165 14.36 -7.22 3.68
C GLU A 165 15.48 -7.86 2.87
N ILE A 166 16.73 -7.60 3.24
CA ILE A 166 17.89 -8.36 2.79
C ILE A 166 18.60 -8.95 4.00
N LEU A 167 18.79 -10.27 3.99
CA LEU A 167 19.39 -11.04 5.08
C LEU A 167 20.78 -11.54 4.67
N LEU A 168 21.74 -11.43 5.57
CA LEU A 168 23.10 -11.98 5.49
C LEU A 168 23.28 -13.00 6.61
N VAL A 169 23.72 -14.22 6.25
CA VAL A 169 24.08 -15.24 7.24
C VAL A 169 25.49 -15.00 7.74
N LEU A 170 25.67 -14.93 9.06
CA LEU A 170 26.98 -14.81 9.71
C LEU A 170 27.51 -16.16 10.19
N GLU A 171 26.62 -17.03 10.71
CA GLU A 171 26.98 -18.32 11.29
C GLU A 171 25.89 -19.37 11.01
N GLY A 172 26.27 -20.64 10.99
CA GLY A 172 25.34 -21.77 10.83
C GLY A 172 24.80 -21.95 9.41
N THR A 173 23.64 -22.62 9.30
CA THR A 173 23.04 -22.98 8.01
C THR A 173 21.54 -22.75 8.03
N LEU A 174 21.06 -21.82 7.21
CA LEU A 174 19.64 -21.43 7.18
C LEU A 174 18.97 -21.87 5.89
N TYR A 175 17.84 -22.55 5.99
CA TYR A 175 16.87 -22.63 4.91
C TYR A 175 15.98 -21.40 4.93
N ALA A 176 16.03 -20.60 3.88
CA ALA A 176 15.26 -19.37 3.77
C ALA A 176 14.52 -19.30 2.43
N GLY A 177 13.37 -18.66 2.42
CA GLY A 177 12.62 -18.47 1.18
C GLY A 177 11.41 -17.56 1.31
N PHE A 178 10.88 -17.14 0.16
CA PHE A 178 9.62 -16.41 0.05
C PHE A 178 8.67 -17.07 -0.96
N ILE A 179 7.38 -16.81 -0.81
CA ILE A 179 6.31 -17.31 -1.69
C ILE A 179 5.78 -16.14 -2.52
N SER A 180 5.68 -16.31 -3.83
CA SER A 180 5.12 -15.28 -4.72
C SER A 180 3.63 -15.06 -4.49
N SER A 181 3.13 -13.89 -4.89
CA SER A 181 1.70 -13.62 -4.96
C SER A 181 0.98 -14.56 -5.93
N ASN A 182 -0.36 -14.58 -5.85
CA ASN A 182 -1.18 -15.36 -6.76
C ASN A 182 -0.88 -14.96 -8.21
N PRO A 183 -0.70 -15.93 -9.11
CA PRO A 183 -0.50 -15.65 -10.53
C PRO A 183 -1.80 -15.11 -11.17
N PRO A 184 -1.70 -14.42 -12.33
CA PRO A 184 -2.88 -13.88 -13.03
C PRO A 184 -3.87 -14.97 -13.46
N ASN A 185 -3.39 -16.18 -13.73
CA ASN A 185 -4.21 -17.32 -14.07
C ASN A 185 -4.50 -18.14 -12.81
N ALA A 186 -5.79 -18.34 -12.50
CA ALA A 186 -6.24 -19.06 -11.31
C ALA A 186 -5.85 -20.56 -11.28
N ALA A 187 -5.45 -21.12 -12.43
CA ALA A 187 -4.95 -22.50 -12.51
C ALA A 187 -3.46 -22.64 -12.17
N ASP A 188 -2.72 -21.52 -12.11
CA ASP A 188 -1.29 -21.54 -11.82
C ASP A 188 -1.06 -21.48 -10.30
N GLU A 189 0.04 -22.08 -9.84
CA GLU A 189 0.39 -22.14 -8.42
C GLU A 189 1.23 -20.94 -7.97
N ASN A 190 1.10 -20.54 -6.70
CA ASN A 190 2.09 -19.67 -6.06
C ASN A 190 3.45 -20.37 -6.05
N LYS A 191 4.53 -19.65 -6.35
CA LYS A 191 5.87 -20.23 -6.44
C LYS A 191 6.70 -19.93 -5.20
N LEU A 192 7.30 -20.97 -4.63
CA LEU A 192 8.34 -20.86 -3.61
C LEU A 192 9.70 -20.58 -4.25
N TYR A 193 10.38 -19.55 -3.77
CA TYR A 193 11.78 -19.26 -4.05
C TYR A 193 12.55 -19.45 -2.75
N SER A 194 13.39 -20.49 -2.68
CA SER A 194 14.12 -20.82 -1.46
C SER A 194 15.54 -21.30 -1.75
N LYS A 195 16.39 -21.22 -0.72
CA LYS A 195 17.76 -21.72 -0.76
C LYS A 195 18.23 -22.12 0.64
N VAL A 196 19.21 -23.03 0.68
CA VAL A 196 20.02 -23.27 1.88
C VAL A 196 21.21 -22.31 1.82
N LEU A 197 21.32 -21.46 2.82
CA LEU A 197 22.29 -20.38 2.95
C LEU A 197 23.36 -20.76 3.98
N ASN A 198 24.61 -20.42 3.68
CA ASN A 198 25.78 -20.59 4.53
C ASN A 198 26.38 -19.23 4.91
N PRO A 199 27.36 -19.16 5.84
CA PRO A 199 27.98 -17.89 6.21
C PRO A 199 28.53 -17.13 5.00
N GLY A 200 28.18 -15.85 4.90
CA GLY A 200 28.51 -14.98 3.77
C GLY A 200 27.44 -14.92 2.67
N ASP A 201 26.47 -15.83 2.65
CA ASP A 201 25.37 -15.80 1.69
C ASP A 201 24.33 -14.74 2.08
N ILE A 202 23.76 -14.11 1.05
CA ILE A 202 22.63 -13.17 1.19
C ILE A 202 21.34 -13.74 0.57
N PHE A 203 20.19 -13.29 1.07
CA PHE A 203 18.89 -13.58 0.47
C PHE A 203 17.94 -12.38 0.59
N LEU A 204 17.21 -12.08 -0.47
CA LEU A 204 16.30 -10.93 -0.57
C LEU A 204 14.86 -11.39 -0.40
N PHE A 205 14.11 -10.69 0.46
CA PHE A 205 12.67 -10.86 0.64
C PHE A 205 11.95 -9.59 0.14
N PRO A 206 11.17 -9.70 -0.95
CA PRO A 206 10.40 -8.56 -1.45
C PRO A 206 9.33 -8.09 -0.47
N LYS A 207 9.11 -6.77 -0.40
CA LYS A 207 8.10 -6.14 0.46
C LYS A 207 6.74 -6.83 0.38
N GLY A 208 6.17 -7.13 1.55
CA GLY A 208 4.83 -7.69 1.70
C GLY A 208 4.67 -9.16 1.27
N LEU A 209 5.74 -9.84 0.82
CA LEU A 209 5.65 -11.27 0.50
C LEU A 209 5.90 -12.15 1.74
N ILE A 210 5.17 -13.26 1.79
CA ILE A 210 5.31 -14.27 2.84
C ILE A 210 6.68 -14.89 2.72
N HIS A 211 7.46 -14.85 3.79
CA HIS A 211 8.77 -15.46 3.85
C HIS A 211 9.05 -16.04 5.24
N PHE A 212 10.13 -16.82 5.33
CA PHE A 212 10.51 -17.57 6.52
C PHE A 212 12.01 -17.87 6.52
N GLN A 213 12.52 -18.23 7.69
CA GLN A 213 13.84 -18.84 7.85
C GLN A 213 13.75 -20.03 8.80
N TYR A 214 14.59 -21.03 8.59
CA TYR A 214 14.66 -22.22 9.42
C TYR A 214 16.11 -22.69 9.55
N ASN A 215 16.58 -22.94 10.76
CA ASN A 215 17.92 -23.47 10.98
C ASN A 215 17.95 -24.98 10.69
N LEU A 216 18.49 -25.35 9.52
CA LEU A 216 18.70 -26.74 9.13
C LEU A 216 19.95 -27.35 9.79
N GLY A 217 20.82 -26.53 10.36
CA GLY A 217 22.06 -26.97 10.99
C GLY A 217 21.80 -27.62 12.36
N SER A 218 22.74 -28.46 12.79
CA SER A 218 22.77 -29.04 14.14
C SER A 218 23.38 -28.10 15.19
N THR A 219 23.84 -26.91 14.79
CA THR A 219 24.40 -25.86 15.65
C THR A 219 23.55 -24.61 15.56
N ASN A 220 23.78 -23.65 16.46
CA ASN A 220 23.16 -22.34 16.33
C ASN A 220 23.52 -21.66 15.00
N ALA A 221 22.64 -20.79 14.54
CA ALA A 221 22.85 -19.94 13.38
C ALA A 221 22.57 -18.48 13.71
N VAL A 222 23.24 -17.57 13.01
CA VAL A 222 23.13 -16.12 13.22
C VAL A 222 22.97 -15.45 11.88
N ALA A 223 22.03 -14.52 11.78
CA ALA A 223 21.85 -13.66 10.63
C ALA A 223 21.65 -12.19 11.03
N ILE A 224 22.06 -11.29 10.14
CA ILE A 224 21.72 -9.86 10.21
C ILE A 224 20.88 -9.54 8.99
N ALA A 225 19.80 -8.79 9.18
CA ALA A 225 19.01 -8.30 8.07
C ALA A 225 18.81 -6.79 8.13
N ALA A 226 18.82 -6.15 6.95
CA ALA A 226 18.51 -4.75 6.77
C ALA A 226 17.15 -4.62 6.08
N LEU A 227 16.35 -3.64 6.50
CA LEU A 227 14.99 -3.44 5.99
C LEU A 227 14.82 -2.02 5.45
N SER A 228 14.06 -1.89 4.37
CA SER A 228 13.80 -0.62 3.68
C SER A 228 12.68 0.23 4.31
N SER A 229 12.64 0.29 5.65
CA SER A 229 11.78 1.21 6.42
C SER A 229 12.34 1.36 7.84
N GLN A 230 12.16 2.53 8.43
CA GLN A 230 12.44 2.79 9.85
C GLN A 230 11.54 1.96 10.78
N ASN A 231 10.37 1.56 10.29
CA ASN A 231 9.38 0.74 10.99
C ASN A 231 8.72 -0.26 10.02
N PRO A 232 9.39 -1.40 9.75
CA PRO A 232 8.95 -2.35 8.72
C PRO A 232 7.60 -3.00 9.04
N GLY A 233 7.21 -3.06 10.32
CA GLY A 233 6.10 -3.85 10.83
C GLY A 233 6.35 -5.35 10.69
N VAL A 234 5.64 -6.20 11.43
CA VAL A 234 5.71 -7.65 11.26
C VAL A 234 4.34 -8.28 11.44
N VAL A 235 3.96 -9.16 10.53
CA VAL A 235 2.72 -9.93 10.61
C VAL A 235 3.07 -11.41 10.52
N THR A 236 3.18 -12.06 11.68
CA THR A 236 3.29 -13.52 11.76
C THR A 236 1.94 -14.14 11.43
N LEU A 237 1.85 -14.90 10.34
CA LEU A 237 0.56 -15.28 9.74
C LEU A 237 -0.32 -16.09 10.68
N SER A 238 0.27 -17.03 11.41
CA SER A 238 -0.46 -17.90 12.34
C SER A 238 -1.12 -17.10 13.46
N LYS A 239 -0.39 -16.19 14.12
CA LYS A 239 -0.95 -15.29 15.15
C LYS A 239 -1.96 -14.32 14.55
N ALA A 240 -1.69 -13.76 13.38
CA ALA A 240 -2.59 -12.80 12.76
C ALA A 240 -3.96 -13.41 12.42
N VAL A 241 -4.00 -14.67 11.98
CA VAL A 241 -5.26 -15.34 11.60
C VAL A 241 -5.94 -15.99 12.80
N PHE A 242 -5.20 -16.73 13.63
CA PHE A 242 -5.80 -17.58 14.66
C PHE A 242 -5.70 -17.01 16.08
N GLY A 243 -4.88 -15.96 16.29
CA GLY A 243 -4.65 -15.33 17.59
C GLY A 243 -4.99 -13.84 17.65
N SER A 244 -5.73 -13.32 16.67
CA SER A 244 -6.17 -11.92 16.67
C SER A 244 -7.17 -11.65 17.80
N GLN A 245 -7.21 -10.40 18.25
CA GLN A 245 -8.23 -9.92 19.19
C GLN A 245 -8.87 -8.64 18.66
N PRO A 246 -10.21 -8.63 18.42
CA PRO A 246 -11.12 -9.78 18.53
C PRO A 246 -10.78 -10.90 17.51
N SER A 247 -11.25 -12.12 17.81
CA SER A 247 -11.02 -13.30 16.97
C SER A 247 -11.74 -13.19 15.63
N VAL A 248 -11.13 -13.75 14.57
CA VAL A 248 -11.78 -13.91 13.26
C VAL A 248 -12.96 -14.88 13.38
N LEU A 249 -14.05 -14.61 12.65
CA LEU A 249 -15.25 -15.45 12.66
C LEU A 249 -14.91 -16.92 12.31
N PRO A 250 -15.24 -17.90 13.18
CA PRO A 250 -14.93 -19.32 12.93
C PRO A 250 -15.49 -19.86 11.61
N ASP A 251 -16.71 -19.44 11.23
CA ASP A 251 -17.34 -19.86 9.98
C ASP A 251 -16.59 -19.33 8.74
N LEU A 252 -16.01 -18.12 8.82
CA LEU A 252 -15.17 -17.58 7.76
C LEU A 252 -13.90 -18.41 7.61
N LEU A 253 -13.24 -18.75 8.72
CA LEU A 253 -12.02 -19.58 8.69
C LEU A 253 -12.30 -21.00 8.21
N THR A 254 -13.42 -21.59 8.63
CA THR A 254 -13.90 -22.92 8.17
C THR A 254 -13.99 -22.95 6.65
N ARG A 255 -14.63 -21.94 6.05
CA ARG A 255 -14.75 -21.83 4.59
C ARG A 255 -13.41 -21.52 3.91
N SER A 256 -12.61 -20.62 4.49
CA SER A 256 -11.37 -20.12 3.87
C SER A 256 -10.26 -21.17 3.87
N TYR A 257 -10.13 -21.93 4.96
CA TYR A 257 -9.12 -22.99 5.10
C TYR A 257 -9.62 -24.36 4.64
N GLN A 258 -10.91 -24.50 4.31
CA GLN A 258 -11.53 -25.77 3.90
C GLN A 258 -11.37 -26.87 4.97
N LEU A 259 -11.41 -26.47 6.24
CA LEU A 259 -11.31 -27.35 7.40
C LEU A 259 -12.67 -27.44 8.09
N ASP A 260 -12.89 -28.50 8.86
CA ASP A 260 -14.10 -28.62 9.67
C ASP A 260 -14.08 -27.63 10.86
N GLY A 261 -15.27 -27.27 11.34
CA GLY A 261 -15.43 -26.31 12.43
C GLY A 261 -14.79 -26.75 13.75
N LYS A 262 -14.68 -28.06 14.01
CA LYS A 262 -14.00 -28.55 15.23
C LYS A 262 -12.50 -28.30 15.14
N THR A 263 -11.90 -28.52 13.97
CA THR A 263 -10.49 -28.19 13.73
C THR A 263 -10.22 -26.69 13.85
N ILE A 264 -11.06 -25.84 13.25
CA ILE A 264 -10.92 -24.37 13.37
C ILE A 264 -11.07 -23.90 14.82
N ASN A 265 -12.10 -24.36 15.53
CA ASN A 265 -12.30 -23.99 16.93
C ASN A 265 -11.13 -24.47 17.81
N ARG A 266 -10.53 -25.63 17.49
CA ARG A 266 -9.29 -26.06 18.14
C ARG A 266 -8.16 -25.08 17.86
N LEU A 267 -7.91 -24.70 16.60
CA LEU A 267 -6.86 -23.73 16.26
C LEU A 267 -7.08 -22.40 16.98
N LEU A 268 -8.30 -21.87 17.01
CA LEU A 268 -8.65 -20.63 17.72
C LEU A 268 -8.52 -20.74 19.25
N SER A 269 -8.53 -21.95 19.81
CA SER A 269 -8.33 -22.16 21.26
C SER A 269 -6.86 -22.25 21.67
N LEU A 270 -5.94 -22.37 20.71
CA LEU A 270 -4.51 -22.41 20.99
C LEU A 270 -3.97 -21.00 21.25
N GLU A 271 -2.88 -20.95 22.03
CA GLU A 271 -2.11 -19.73 22.20
C GLU A 271 -1.16 -19.54 21.01
N TRP A 272 -1.38 -18.47 20.24
CA TRP A 272 -0.52 -18.12 19.10
C TRP A 272 0.42 -16.97 19.44
N ILE A 273 1.70 -17.30 19.56
CA ILE A 273 2.79 -16.33 19.73
C ILE A 273 3.17 -15.81 18.32
N GLY A 274 3.64 -14.57 18.22
CA GLY A 274 3.86 -13.94 16.91
C GLY A 274 5.07 -13.04 16.83
N THR A 275 5.94 -13.11 17.82
CA THR A 275 7.26 -12.50 17.81
C THR A 275 8.22 -13.51 18.42
N ALA A 276 9.37 -13.71 17.77
CA ALA A 276 10.49 -14.51 18.27
C ALA A 276 11.31 -13.74 19.31
#